data_AF-A0A4V6XWN8-F1
#
_entry.id   AF-A0A4V6XWN8-F1
#
_cell.length_a   1.000
_cell.length_b   1.000
_cell.length_c   1.000
_cell.angle_alpha   90.00
_cell.angle_beta   90.00
_cell.angle_gamma   90.00
#
_symmetry.space_group_name_H-M   'P 1'
#
loop_
_entity.id
_entity.type
_entity.pdbx_description
1 polymer ?
#
loop_
_entity_poly.entity_id
_entity_poly.type
_entity_poly.pdbx_seq_one_letter_code
_entity_poly.pdbx_strand_id
1 'polypeptide(L)'
;MARKLKIEYAKAVIDWAFKKKRMYAVRKGIVVHDKDAGRLISAWKENLLDRLRKVENKVKQRVYGNWSRLARNSLLVKKVREKVGLLRKKPIEKNQETLSDSDEEKEEQEEGIEQEQWPAAEFPLQDLHKR
;
A
#
# COMPACT_ATOMS: atom_id res chain seq x y z
N MET A 1 -15.87 -19.80 -16.92
CA MET A 1 -15.72 -19.56 -18.37
C MET A 1 -16.66 -20.44 -19.15
N ALA A 2 -16.52 -21.77 -19.11
CA ALA A 2 -17.36 -22.70 -19.88
C ALA A 2 -18.88 -22.45 -19.72
N ARG A 3 -19.37 -22.24 -18.48
CA ARG A 3 -20.77 -21.82 -18.23
C ARG A 3 -21.20 -20.56 -18.99
N LYS A 4 -20.34 -19.55 -19.08
CA LYS A 4 -20.65 -18.28 -19.76
C LYS A 4 -20.72 -18.46 -21.27
N LEU A 5 -19.91 -19.38 -21.80
CA LEU A 5 -19.84 -19.70 -23.23
C LEU A 5 -20.87 -20.77 -23.66
N LYS A 6 -21.68 -21.29 -22.70
CA LYS A 6 -22.63 -22.40 -22.91
C LYS A 6 -21.99 -23.64 -23.54
N ILE A 7 -20.72 -23.91 -23.20
CA ILE A 7 -19.98 -25.11 -23.62
C ILE A 7 -20.28 -26.23 -22.64
N GLU A 8 -20.44 -27.46 -23.14
CA GLU A 8 -20.57 -28.66 -22.31
C GLU A 8 -19.24 -29.01 -21.64
N TYR A 9 -19.28 -29.24 -20.32
CA TYR A 9 -18.05 -29.49 -19.57
C TYR A 9 -18.31 -30.34 -18.32
N ALA A 10 -17.29 -31.11 -17.93
CA ALA A 10 -17.23 -31.82 -16.66
C ALA A 10 -16.21 -31.15 -15.73
N LYS A 11 -16.43 -31.21 -14.41
CA LYS A 11 -15.43 -30.73 -13.44
C LYS A 11 -14.37 -31.80 -13.27
N ALA A 12 -13.10 -31.44 -13.44
CA ALA A 12 -11.98 -32.35 -13.19
C ALA A 12 -11.73 -32.46 -11.68
N VAL A 13 -11.76 -33.69 -11.15
CA VAL A 13 -11.21 -34.00 -9.82
C VAL A 13 -9.76 -34.40 -10.04
N ILE A 14 -8.82 -33.61 -9.50
CA ILE A 14 -7.38 -33.85 -9.69
C ILE A 14 -6.76 -34.47 -8.45
N ASP A 15 -7.33 -34.21 -7.28
CA ASP A 15 -6.71 -34.57 -6.01
C ASP A 15 -7.78 -34.78 -4.93
N TRP A 16 -7.38 -35.31 -3.78
CA TRP A 16 -8.19 -35.47 -2.59
C TRP A 16 -7.50 -34.78 -1.44
N ALA A 17 -8.21 -33.88 -0.76
CA ALA A 17 -7.66 -33.17 0.38
C ALA A 17 -8.42 -33.52 1.65
N PHE A 18 -7.69 -33.50 2.76
CA PHE A 18 -8.22 -33.78 4.08
C PHE A 18 -8.31 -32.48 4.88
N LYS A 19 -9.50 -32.17 5.38
CA LYS A 19 -9.73 -31.01 6.25
C LYS A 19 -10.86 -31.31 7.21
N LYS A 20 -10.71 -30.88 8.46
CA LYS A 20 -11.71 -31.11 9.53
C LYS A 20 -12.13 -32.60 9.65
N LYS A 21 -11.15 -33.51 9.67
CA LYS A 21 -11.37 -34.97 9.77
C LYS A 21 -12.27 -35.56 8.66
N ARG A 22 -12.41 -34.88 7.52
CA ARG A 22 -13.17 -35.37 6.34
C ARG A 22 -12.32 -35.27 5.08
N MET A 23 -12.55 -36.20 4.16
CA MET A 23 -11.93 -36.22 2.84
C MET A 23 -12.85 -35.51 1.82
N TYR A 24 -12.29 -34.64 0.99
CA TYR A 24 -13.03 -33.96 -0.08
C TYR A 24 -12.26 -34.01 -1.40
N ALA A 25 -13.00 -34.22 -2.49
CA ALA A 25 -12.47 -34.17 -3.83
C ALA A 25 -12.08 -32.74 -4.22
N VAL A 26 -10.82 -32.53 -4.55
CA VAL A 26 -10.27 -31.27 -5.05
C VAL A 26 -10.58 -31.14 -6.53
N ARG A 27 -11.58 -30.32 -6.83
CA ARG A 27 -11.97 -29.99 -8.20
C ARG A 27 -11.17 -28.80 -8.70
N LYS A 28 -10.06 -29.05 -9.38
CA LYS A 28 -9.23 -28.02 -10.05
C LYS A 28 -9.33 -28.26 -11.55
N GLY A 29 -9.81 -27.28 -12.31
CA GLY A 29 -9.96 -27.40 -13.76
C GLY A 29 -11.29 -27.99 -14.22
N ILE A 30 -11.42 -28.08 -15.55
CA ILE A 30 -12.59 -28.60 -16.26
C ILE A 30 -12.12 -29.41 -17.46
N VAL A 31 -12.89 -30.45 -17.80
CA VAL A 31 -12.71 -31.26 -19.01
C VAL A 31 -13.77 -30.82 -20.00
N VAL A 32 -13.37 -30.66 -21.26
CA VAL A 32 -14.19 -30.13 -22.35
C VAL A 32 -13.87 -30.93 -23.62
N HIS A 33 -14.82 -31.01 -24.55
CA HIS A 33 -14.58 -31.60 -25.86
C HIS A 33 -13.50 -30.83 -26.64
N ASP A 34 -12.68 -31.54 -27.41
CA ASP A 34 -11.56 -30.96 -28.16
C ASP A 34 -11.98 -29.83 -29.11
N LYS A 35 -13.17 -29.96 -29.71
CA LYS A 35 -13.74 -28.95 -30.62
C LYS A 35 -13.93 -27.58 -29.95
N ASP A 36 -14.25 -27.57 -28.66
CA ASP A 36 -14.52 -26.35 -27.89
C ASP A 36 -13.30 -25.85 -27.12
N ALA A 37 -12.23 -26.64 -27.03
CA ALA A 37 -11.04 -26.31 -26.26
C ALA A 37 -10.40 -24.99 -26.72
N GLY A 38 -10.25 -24.80 -28.04
CA GLY A 38 -9.68 -23.57 -28.60
C GLY A 38 -10.48 -22.33 -28.22
N ARG A 39 -11.81 -22.38 -28.36
CA ARG A 39 -12.71 -21.28 -28.00
C ARG A 39 -12.63 -20.93 -26.52
N LEU A 40 -12.58 -21.95 -25.66
CA LEU A 40 -12.48 -21.77 -24.22
C LEU A 40 -11.14 -21.12 -23.82
N ILE A 41 -10.04 -21.55 -24.43
CA ILE A 41 -8.69 -21.02 -24.15
C ILE A 41 -8.61 -19.54 -24.55
N SER A 42 -9.09 -19.17 -25.73
CA SER A 42 -9.11 -17.78 -26.18
C SER A 42 -9.89 -16.88 -25.23
N ALA A 43 -11.12 -17.27 -24.88
CA ALA A 43 -11.95 -16.52 -23.92
C ALA A 43 -11.33 -16.47 -22.50
N TRP A 44 -10.58 -17.50 -22.11
CA TRP A 44 -9.85 -17.50 -20.84
C TRP A 44 -8.70 -16.48 -20.86
N LYS A 45 -7.92 -16.43 -21.95
CA LYS A 45 -6.83 -15.48 -22.12
C LYS A 45 -7.32 -14.03 -22.07
N GLU A 46 -8.38 -13.70 -22.79
CA GLU A 46 -8.98 -12.36 -22.77
C GLU A 46 -9.39 -11.93 -21.36
N ASN A 47 -10.10 -12.80 -20.63
CA ASN A 47 -10.52 -12.49 -19.28
C ASN A 47 -9.33 -12.38 -18.31
N LEU A 48 -8.28 -13.17 -18.52
CA LEU A 48 -7.07 -13.07 -17.72
C LEU A 48 -6.43 -11.69 -17.90
N LEU A 49 -6.30 -11.22 -19.14
CA LEU A 49 -5.79 -9.88 -19.45
C LEU A 49 -6.67 -8.80 -18.81
N ASP A 50 -7.99 -8.92 -18.90
CA ASP A 50 -8.91 -7.96 -18.25
C ASP A 50 -8.76 -7.93 -16.73
N ARG A 51 -8.54 -9.09 -16.11
CA ARG A 51 -8.29 -9.17 -14.66
C ARG A 51 -6.99 -8.46 -14.29
N LEU A 52 -5.92 -8.70 -15.05
CA LEU A 52 -4.63 -8.05 -14.83
C LEU A 52 -4.75 -6.52 -14.96
N ARG A 53 -5.39 -6.04 -16.03
CA ARG A 53 -5.68 -4.60 -16.21
C ARG A 53 -6.50 -4.01 -15.05
N LYS A 54 -7.50 -4.74 -14.55
CA LYS A 54 -8.29 -4.31 -13.38
C LYS A 54 -7.46 -4.25 -12.10
N VAL A 55 -6.53 -5.19 -11.90
CA VAL A 55 -5.61 -5.17 -10.76
C VAL A 55 -4.67 -3.98 -10.86
N GLU A 56 -4.04 -3.76 -12.01
CA GLU A 56 -3.18 -2.60 -12.26
C GLU A 56 -3.91 -1.28 -12.02
N ASN A 57 -5.13 -1.14 -12.55
CA ASN A 57 -5.92 0.06 -12.37
C ASN A 57 -6.31 0.26 -10.90
N LYS A 58 -6.64 -0.81 -10.15
CA LYS A 58 -6.90 -0.71 -8.71
C LYS A 58 -5.67 -0.25 -7.93
N VAL A 59 -4.49 -0.75 -8.29
CA VAL A 59 -3.23 -0.33 -7.67
C VAL A 59 -2.96 1.14 -7.98
N LYS A 60 -3.03 1.55 -9.25
CA LYS A 60 -2.87 2.96 -9.67
C LYS A 60 -3.84 3.87 -8.92
N GLN A 61 -5.13 3.54 -8.88
CA GLN A 61 -6.15 4.33 -8.19
C GLN A 61 -5.88 4.42 -6.68
N ARG A 62 -5.43 3.34 -6.04
CA ARG A 62 -5.03 3.38 -4.63
C ARG A 62 -3.86 4.33 -4.40
N VAL A 63 -2.83 4.25 -5.24
CA VAL A 63 -1.66 5.14 -5.17
C VAL A 63 -2.09 6.58 -5.37
N TYR A 64 -2.75 6.93 -6.47
CA TYR A 64 -3.23 8.29 -6.72
C TYR A 64 -4.16 8.82 -5.61
N GLY A 65 -5.04 7.97 -5.09
CA GLY A 65 -5.92 8.29 -3.96
C GLY A 65 -5.12 8.65 -2.70
N ASN A 66 -4.10 7.87 -2.37
CA ASN A 66 -3.23 8.12 -1.22
C ASN A 66 -2.42 9.42 -1.39
N TRP A 67 -1.84 9.64 -2.56
CA TRP A 67 -1.06 10.84 -2.86
C TRP A 67 -1.92 12.11 -2.85
N SER A 68 -3.10 12.07 -3.46
CA SER A 68 -4.04 13.20 -3.42
C SER A 68 -4.54 13.49 -2.01
N ARG A 69 -4.76 12.46 -1.19
CA ARG A 69 -5.11 12.61 0.23
C ARG A 69 -3.97 13.22 1.03
N LEU A 70 -2.73 12.78 0.80
CA LEU A 70 -1.54 13.36 1.45
C LEU A 70 -1.40 14.85 1.13
N ALA A 71 -1.50 15.21 -0.15
CA ALA A 71 -1.42 16.60 -0.59
C ALA A 71 -2.50 17.47 0.09
N ARG A 72 -3.77 17.03 0.07
CA ARG A 72 -4.88 17.76 0.73
C ARG A 72 -4.66 17.89 2.24
N ASN A 73 -4.27 16.80 2.89
CA ASN A 73 -4.03 16.79 4.32
C ASN A 73 -2.86 17.71 4.71
N SER A 74 -1.79 17.77 3.91
CA SER A 74 -0.67 18.69 4.17
C SER A 74 -1.11 20.16 4.18
N LEU A 75 -2.03 20.55 3.29
CA LEU A 75 -2.60 21.90 3.25
C LEU A 75 -3.53 22.16 4.45
N LEU A 76 -4.34 21.17 4.83
CA LEU A 76 -5.19 21.27 6.02
C LEU A 76 -4.35 21.42 7.29
N VAL A 77 -3.28 20.64 7.44
CA VAL A 77 -2.37 20.74 8.59
C VAL A 77 -1.72 22.12 8.64
N LYS A 78 -1.28 22.70 7.52
CA LYS A 78 -0.76 24.08 7.48
C LYS A 78 -1.81 25.09 7.96
N LYS A 79 -3.03 25.04 7.42
CA LYS A 79 -4.14 25.92 7.83
C LYS A 79 -4.50 25.79 9.30
N VAL A 80 -4.50 24.57 9.84
CA VAL A 80 -4.77 24.33 11.26
C VAL A 80 -3.63 24.88 12.12
N ARG A 81 -2.37 24.68 11.74
CA ARG A 81 -1.21 25.24 12.46
C ARG A 81 -1.23 26.77 12.49
N GLU A 82 -1.62 27.42 11.39
CA GLU A 82 -1.83 28.87 11.31
C GLU A 82 -2.94 29.34 12.26
N LYS A 83 -4.10 28.67 12.26
CA LYS A 83 -5.24 29.02 13.12
C LYS A 83 -5.01 28.78 14.61
N VAL A 84 -4.31 27.71 14.97
CA VAL A 84 -4.01 27.34 16.36
C VAL A 84 -2.82 28.13 16.91
N GLY A 85 -2.19 29.01 16.11
CA GLY A 85 -1.12 29.89 16.57
C GLY A 85 0.21 29.19 16.88
N LEU A 86 0.38 27.93 16.47
CA LEU A 86 1.62 27.15 16.66
C LEU A 86 2.80 27.66 15.80
N LEU A 87 2.55 28.67 14.94
CA LEU A 87 3.59 29.44 14.25
C LEU A 87 4.05 30.63 15.13
N ARG A 88 4.58 30.34 16.31
CA ARG A 88 5.57 31.20 16.97
C ARG A 88 6.78 30.36 17.37
N LYS A 89 7.51 29.86 16.37
CA LYS A 89 8.95 29.67 16.57
C LYS A 89 9.57 31.02 16.22
N LYS A 90 10.00 31.76 17.24
CA LYS A 90 10.83 32.96 17.07
C LYS A 90 12.03 32.58 16.17
N PRO A 91 12.51 33.48 15.30
CA PRO A 91 13.73 33.21 14.55
C PRO A 91 14.84 32.99 15.58
N ILE A 92 15.52 31.85 15.49
CA ILE A 92 16.80 31.67 16.16
C ILE A 92 17.76 32.55 15.36
N GLU A 93 17.97 33.78 15.83
CA GLU A 93 19.03 34.66 15.36
C GLU A 93 20.34 33.91 15.55
N LYS A 94 20.94 33.46 14.44
CA LYS A 94 22.33 33.03 14.43
C LYS A 94 23.19 34.28 14.48
N ASN A 95 23.31 34.88 15.66
CA ASN A 95 24.41 35.81 15.92
C ASN A 95 25.68 34.96 16.06
N GLN A 96 26.49 34.97 15.01
CA GLN A 96 27.91 34.70 15.15
C GLN A 96 28.51 35.92 15.83
N GLU A 97 28.72 35.86 17.14
CA GLU A 97 29.67 36.75 17.81
C GLU A 97 30.65 35.89 18.60
N THR A 98 31.90 35.91 18.13
CA THR A 98 33.08 35.49 18.87
C THR A 98 33.41 36.53 19.95
N LEU A 99 33.54 36.04 21.18
CA LEU A 99 34.41 36.51 22.28
C LEU A 99 34.42 38.02 22.61
N SER A 100 33.88 38.38 23.78
CA SER A 100 34.71 38.65 24.99
C SER A 100 33.87 39.10 26.20
N ASP A 101 34.05 38.37 27.30
CA ASP A 101 34.20 38.78 28.71
C ASP A 101 33.06 39.41 29.54
N SER A 102 33.00 38.92 30.79
CA SER A 102 32.38 39.48 32.02
C SER A 102 30.96 39.05 32.42
N ASP A 103 30.96 38.13 33.40
CA ASP A 103 30.25 38.14 34.70
C ASP A 103 28.72 37.93 34.87
N GLU A 104 28.46 36.90 35.68
CA GLU A 104 27.48 36.76 36.76
C GLU A 104 26.04 36.20 36.53
N GLU A 105 25.90 34.99 37.10
CA GLU A 105 24.80 34.42 37.91
C GLU A 105 23.58 33.66 37.32
N LYS A 106 23.49 32.40 37.81
CA LYS A 106 22.31 31.58 38.23
C LYS A 106 21.37 31.01 37.16
N GLU A 107 21.45 29.70 36.94
CA GLU A 107 20.58 28.62 37.50
C GLU A 107 19.25 28.49 36.76
N GLU A 108 19.13 27.44 35.93
CA GLU A 108 18.13 26.36 36.08
C GLU A 108 18.27 25.37 34.91
N GLN A 109 18.41 24.10 35.26
CA GLN A 109 18.49 22.99 34.32
C GLN A 109 17.06 22.60 33.91
N GLU A 110 16.73 22.72 32.62
CA GLU A 110 15.56 22.02 32.05
C GLU A 110 16.02 21.10 30.92
N GLU A 111 15.53 19.87 31.04
CA GLU A 111 16.01 18.65 30.40
C GLU A 111 15.82 18.66 28.87
N GLY A 112 16.83 18.15 28.17
CA GLY A 112 16.88 18.09 26.71
C GLY A 112 15.78 17.20 26.13
N ILE A 113 14.87 17.79 25.36
CA ILE A 113 14.00 17.02 24.45
C ILE A 113 14.84 16.64 23.22
N GLU A 114 15.35 15.42 23.22
CA GLU A 114 15.97 14.78 22.05
C GLU A 114 15.01 14.90 20.86
N GLN A 115 15.47 15.54 19.79
CA GLN A 115 14.74 15.57 18.53
C GLN A 115 14.83 14.16 17.93
N GLU A 116 13.83 13.31 18.20
CA GLU A 116 13.71 12.00 17.56
C GLU A 116 13.70 12.19 16.03
N GLN A 117 14.83 11.86 15.42
CA GLN A 117 14.99 11.83 13.98
C GLN A 117 14.13 10.68 13.46
N TRP A 118 13.09 11.03 12.70
CA TRP A 118 12.19 10.05 12.08
C TRP A 118 13.02 8.97 11.35
N PRO A 119 12.76 7.68 11.59
CA PRO A 119 13.54 6.62 10.96
C PRO A 119 13.38 6.71 9.44
N ALA A 120 14.48 6.48 8.73
CA ALA A 120 14.48 6.41 7.28
C ALA A 120 13.42 5.38 6.85
N ALA A 121 12.45 5.81 6.05
CA ALA A 121 11.36 4.95 5.63
C ALA A 121 11.89 3.94 4.59
N GLU A 122 12.40 2.83 5.08
CA GLU A 122 12.69 1.66 4.26
C GLU A 122 11.35 1.01 3.92
N PHE A 123 10.79 1.38 2.76
CA PHE A 123 9.67 0.67 2.16
C PHE A 123 10.25 -0.43 1.26
N PRO A 124 10.42 -1.69 1.73
CA PRO A 124 10.86 -2.77 0.86
C PRO A 124 9.80 -3.00 -0.22
N LEU A 125 10.10 -2.54 -1.43
CA LEU A 125 9.28 -2.73 -2.64
C LEU A 125 9.03 -4.22 -2.96
N GLN A 126 9.76 -5.13 -2.30
CA GLN A 126 9.69 -6.58 -2.47
C GLN A 126 8.39 -7.19 -1.92
N ASP A 127 7.71 -6.54 -0.96
CA ASP A 127 6.51 -7.08 -0.32
C ASP A 127 5.21 -6.84 -1.10
N LEU A 128 5.24 -6.02 -2.15
CA LEU A 128 4.07 -5.74 -2.99
C LEU A 128 3.63 -6.95 -3.83
N HIS A 129 4.48 -7.96 -4.00
CA HIS A 129 4.22 -9.12 -4.86
C HIS A 129 3.66 -10.37 -4.13
N LYS A 130 3.48 -10.31 -2.80
CA LYS A 130 2.97 -11.44 -2.00
C LYS A 130 1.57 -11.17 -1.45
N ARG A 131 0.54 -11.02 -2.29
CA ARG A 131 -0.87 -11.20 -1.88
C ARG A 131 -1.77 -11.68 -3.02
#